data_AF-A0A0D6JAW5-F1
#
_entry.id   AF-A0A0D6JAW5-F1
#
_cell.length_a   1.000
_cell.length_b   1.000
_cell.length_c   1.000
_cell.angle_alpha   90.00
_cell.angle_beta   90.00
_cell.angle_gamma   90.00
#
_symmetry.space_group_name_H-M   'P 1'
#
loop_
_entity.id
_entity.type
_entity.pdbx_description
1 polymer ?
#
loop_
_entity_poly.entity_id
_entity_poly.type
_entity_poly.pdbx_seq_one_letter_code
_entity_poly.pdbx_strand_id
1 'polypeptide(L)'
;MARTLRERFAALRASVEQRAPPVVSERGKSKRLQLRVPDELLLQLAVIKLAEGGSTNKFCEGQIAEGAAKRIAELKLRFSVDTWEAIVASAHGCWREGAGD
;
A
#
# COMPACT_ATOMS: atom_id res chain seq x y z
N MET A 1 22.98 27.62 -26.16
CA MET A 1 24.23 27.01 -25.64
C MET A 1 23.90 25.64 -25.08
N ALA A 2 24.42 24.57 -25.69
CA ALA A 2 24.13 23.20 -25.29
C ALA A 2 24.90 22.87 -24.00
N ARG A 3 24.18 22.60 -22.90
CA ARG A 3 24.82 22.06 -21.68
C ARG A 3 25.46 20.73 -21.99
N THR A 4 26.72 20.57 -21.59
CA THR A 4 27.48 19.35 -21.88
C THR A 4 26.85 18.16 -21.15
N LEU A 5 26.99 16.94 -21.69
CA LEU A 5 26.48 15.72 -21.04
C LEU A 5 26.96 15.62 -19.57
N ARG A 6 28.18 16.08 -19.30
CA ARG A 6 28.79 16.10 -17.96
C ARG A 6 28.00 16.97 -16.96
N GLU A 7 27.52 18.14 -17.40
CA GLU A 7 26.68 19.02 -16.58
C GLU A 7 25.31 18.39 -16.29
N ARG A 8 24.74 17.68 -17.28
CA ARG A 8 23.47 16.96 -17.11
C ARG A 8 23.60 15.81 -16.11
N PHE A 9 24.70 15.06 -16.16
CA PHE A 9 24.98 13.99 -15.20
C PHE A 9 25.29 14.53 -13.79
N ALA A 10 26.00 15.65 -13.68
CA ALA A 10 26.26 16.30 -12.39
C ALA A 10 24.95 16.80 -11.75
N ALA A 11 24.06 17.43 -12.54
CA ALA A 11 22.76 17.87 -12.08
C ALA A 11 21.89 16.68 -11.61
N LEU A 12 21.89 15.56 -12.34
CA LEU A 12 21.14 14.37 -11.97
C LEU A 12 21.63 13.76 -10.64
N ARG A 13 22.95 13.67 -10.45
CA ARG A 13 23.53 13.21 -9.17
C ARG A 13 23.13 14.11 -8.02
N ALA A 14 23.24 15.42 -8.18
CA ALA A 14 22.84 16.38 -7.15
C ALA A 14 21.35 16.26 -6.79
N SER A 15 20.47 16.01 -7.77
CA SER A 15 19.04 15.77 -7.52
C SER A 15 18.76 14.45 -6.81
N VAL A 16 19.56 13.41 -7.04
CA VAL A 16 19.44 12.12 -6.32
C VAL A 16 19.95 12.24 -4.89
N GLU A 17 21.03 12.99 -4.67
CA GLU A 17 21.62 13.27 -3.35
C GLU A 17 20.71 14.13 -2.46
N GLN A 18 20.00 15.11 -3.06
CA GLN A 18 19.03 15.95 -2.36
C GLN A 18 17.70 15.26 -2.08
N ARG A 19 17.50 14.03 -2.59
CA ARG A 19 16.30 13.26 -2.33
C ARG A 19 16.36 12.77 -0.89
N ALA A 20 15.47 13.28 -0.04
CA ALA A 20 15.32 12.82 1.33
C ALA A 20 15.32 11.28 1.40
N PRO A 21 15.98 10.67 2.40
CA PRO A 21 15.98 9.22 2.55
C PRO A 21 14.52 8.74 2.57
N PRO A 22 14.22 7.57 1.97
CA PRO A 22 12.87 7.05 1.99
C PRO A 22 12.43 6.96 3.45
N VAL A 23 11.38 7.71 3.81
CA VAL A 23 10.76 7.63 5.13
C VAL A 23 10.47 6.15 5.37
N VAL A 24 11.19 5.56 6.31
CA VAL A 24 10.90 4.23 6.82
C VAL A 24 9.67 4.40 7.70
N SER A 25 8.51 4.54 7.06
CA SER A 25 7.26 4.17 7.71
C SER A 25 7.45 2.73 8.20
N GLU A 26 7.06 2.48 9.45
CA GLU A 26 6.88 1.16 10.05
C GLU A 26 6.05 0.28 9.11
N ARG A 27 6.70 -0.25 8.07
CA ARG A 27 6.04 -1.04 7.06
C ARG A 27 5.87 -2.40 7.71
N GLY A 28 4.64 -2.67 8.13
CA GLY A 28 4.18 -4.03 8.35
C GLY A 28 4.64 -4.95 7.21
N LYS A 29 4.68 -6.25 7.47
CA LYS A 29 5.22 -7.23 6.51
C LYS A 29 4.57 -7.04 5.14
N SER A 30 5.39 -6.72 4.14
CA SER A 30 4.93 -6.61 2.75
C SER A 30 4.52 -8.00 2.27
N LYS A 31 3.23 -8.18 1.98
CA LYS A 31 2.71 -9.36 1.30
C LYS A 31 2.30 -8.97 -0.10
N ARG A 32 2.78 -9.70 -1.11
CA ARG A 32 2.37 -9.50 -2.50
C ARG A 32 1.00 -10.12 -2.71
N LEU A 33 0.01 -9.28 -2.98
CA LEU A 33 -1.32 -9.71 -3.43
C LEU A 33 -1.35 -9.68 -4.96
N GLN A 34 -1.78 -10.78 -5.58
CA GLN A 34 -2.05 -10.83 -7.01
C GLN A 34 -3.57 -10.85 -7.22
N LEU A 35 -4.10 -9.77 -7.77
CA LEU A 35 -5.52 -9.63 -8.05
C LEU A 35 -5.77 -9.82 -9.53
N ARG A 36 -6.84 -10.56 -9.87
CA ARG A 36 -7.40 -10.54 -11.23
C ARG A 36 -8.46 -9.46 -11.28
N VAL A 37 -8.30 -8.54 -12.22
CA VAL A 37 -9.14 -7.35 -12.36
C VAL A 37 -9.73 -7.35 -13.77
N PRO A 38 -11.04 -7.08 -13.93
CA PRO A 38 -11.66 -6.91 -15.24
C PRO A 38 -11.02 -5.78 -16.05
N ASP A 39 -10.97 -5.91 -17.37
CA ASP A 39 -10.33 -4.92 -18.26
C ASP A 39 -10.94 -3.52 -18.14
N GLU A 40 -12.25 -3.43 -17.91
CA GLU A 40 -12.93 -2.15 -17.68
C GLU A 40 -12.37 -1.40 -16.46
N LEU A 41 -12.08 -2.13 -15.38
CA LEU A 41 -11.52 -1.53 -14.16
C LEU A 41 -10.04 -1.16 -14.35
N LEU A 42 -9.30 -1.85 -15.24
CA LEU A 42 -7.92 -1.46 -15.58
C LEU A 42 -7.87 -0.08 -16.24
N LEU A 43 -8.83 0.24 -17.12
CA LEU A 43 -8.92 1.56 -17.73
C LEU A 43 -9.19 2.65 -16.68
N GLN A 44 -10.11 2.41 -15.76
CA GLN A 44 -10.42 3.35 -14.66
C GLN A 44 -9.21 3.57 -13.75
N LEU A 45 -8.48 2.51 -13.40
CA LEU A 45 -7.24 2.59 -12.62
C LEU A 45 -6.14 3.37 -13.36
N ALA A 46 -6.08 3.25 -14.70
CA ALA A 46 -5.16 4.06 -15.50
C ALA A 46 -5.55 5.55 -15.50
N VAL A 47 -6.84 5.87 -15.57
CA VAL A 47 -7.34 7.25 -15.46
C VAL A 47 -6.98 7.86 -14.12
N ILE A 48 -7.28 7.17 -13.01
CA ILE A 48 -6.94 7.61 -11.64
C ILE A 48 -5.44 7.85 -11.51
N LYS A 49 -4.64 6.90 -12.00
CA LYS A 49 -3.18 7.01 -11.99
C LYS A 49 -2.69 8.28 -12.71
N LEU A 50 -3.24 8.60 -13.87
CA LEU A 50 -2.86 9.78 -14.65
C LEU A 50 -3.34 11.08 -14.00
N ALA A 51 -4.53 11.09 -13.39
CA ALA A 51 -5.11 12.27 -12.76
C ALA A 51 -4.41 12.64 -11.44
N GLU A 52 -4.10 11.64 -10.60
CA GLU A 52 -3.53 11.85 -9.27
C GLU A 52 -1.99 11.78 -9.26
N GLY A 53 -1.37 11.37 -10.38
CA GLY A 53 0.09 11.21 -10.48
C GLY A 53 0.67 10.06 -9.64
N GLY A 54 -0.18 9.12 -9.21
CA GLY A 54 0.15 8.03 -8.31
C GLY A 54 0.60 6.73 -9.00
N SER A 55 0.84 5.69 -8.20
CA SER A 55 0.97 4.30 -8.68
C SER A 55 -0.35 3.58 -8.46
N THR A 56 -0.80 2.79 -9.43
CA THR A 56 -1.99 1.92 -9.30
C THR A 56 -1.90 1.04 -8.05
N ASN A 57 -0.72 0.49 -7.73
CA ASN A 57 -0.57 -0.33 -6.53
C ASN A 57 -0.80 0.48 -5.26
N LYS A 58 -0.30 1.72 -5.18
CA LYS A 58 -0.52 2.59 -4.01
C LYS A 58 -1.99 2.96 -3.85
N PHE A 59 -2.66 3.25 -4.97
CA PHE A 59 -4.10 3.50 -4.97
C PHE A 59 -4.86 2.27 -4.45
N CYS A 60 -4.59 1.08 -5.01
CA CYS A 60 -5.22 -0.17 -4.58
C CYS A 60 -4.91 -0.51 -3.11
N GLU A 61 -3.67 -0.32 -2.65
CA GLU A 61 -3.28 -0.49 -1.24
C GLU A 61 -4.10 0.41 -0.32
N GLY A 62 -4.26 1.69 -0.70
CA GLY A 62 -5.09 2.65 0.04
C GLY A 62 -6.56 2.22 0.10
N GLN A 63 -7.12 1.82 -1.04
CA GLN A 63 -8.51 1.36 -1.12
C GLN A 63 -8.75 0.08 -0.30
N ILE A 64 -7.80 -0.86 -0.29
CA ILE A 64 -7.88 -2.07 0.54
C ILE A 64 -7.81 -1.70 2.02
N ALA A 65 -6.90 -0.81 2.42
CA ALA A 65 -6.75 -0.40 3.81
C ALA A 65 -8.01 0.30 4.33
N GLU A 66 -8.55 1.25 3.56
CA GLU A 66 -9.77 1.99 3.90
C GLU A 66 -10.98 1.05 3.94
N GLY A 67 -11.15 0.21 2.92
CA GLY A 67 -12.23 -0.77 2.85
C GLY A 67 -12.19 -1.77 4.01
N ALA A 68 -11.00 -2.24 4.38
CA ALA A 68 -10.82 -3.13 5.53
C ALA A 68 -11.17 -2.43 6.85
N ALA A 69 -10.70 -1.20 7.06
CA ALA A 69 -11.00 -0.42 8.26
C ALA A 69 -12.52 -0.19 8.41
N LYS A 70 -13.18 0.21 7.32
CA LYS A 70 -14.64 0.38 7.28
C LYS A 70 -15.35 -0.93 7.60
N ARG A 71 -14.93 -2.05 6.97
CA ARG A 71 -15.57 -3.34 7.19
C ARG A 71 -15.39 -3.85 8.63
N ILE A 72 -14.21 -3.64 9.22
CA ILE A 72 -13.96 -3.97 10.63
C ILE A 72 -14.86 -3.14 11.55
N ALA A 73 -15.03 -1.84 11.28
CA ALA A 73 -15.92 -0.99 12.05
C ALA A 73 -17.38 -1.49 11.99
N GLU A 74 -17.87 -1.84 10.80
CA GLU A 74 -19.21 -2.44 10.63
C GLU A 74 -19.35 -3.77 11.38
N LEU A 75 -18.33 -4.64 11.34
CA LEU A 75 -18.35 -5.92 12.02
C LEU A 75 -18.35 -5.75 13.55
N LYS A 76 -17.57 -4.80 14.08
CA LYS A 76 -17.55 -4.50 15.53
C LYS A 76 -18.94 -4.16 16.08
N LEU A 77 -19.78 -3.49 15.29
CA LEU A 77 -21.16 -3.17 15.69
C LEU A 77 -22.08 -4.41 15.78
N ARG A 78 -21.67 -5.54 15.21
CA ARG A 78 -22.48 -6.78 15.16
C ARG A 78 -22.17 -7.76 16.29
N PHE A 79 -21.11 -7.55 17.05
CA PHE A 79 -20.65 -8.47 18.09
C PHE A 79 -20.58 -7.77 19.45
N SER A 80 -20.76 -8.52 20.53
CA SER A 80 -20.40 -8.02 21.86
C SER A 80 -18.89 -7.81 21.96
N VAL A 81 -18.45 -7.00 22.92
CA VAL A 81 -17.02 -6.76 23.17
C VAL A 81 -16.29 -8.08 23.41
N ASP A 82 -16.81 -8.94 24.29
CA ASP A 82 -16.19 -10.23 24.61
C ASP A 82 -16.08 -11.15 23.39
N THR A 83 -17.12 -11.19 22.55
CA THR A 83 -17.13 -12.00 21.32
C THR A 83 -16.10 -11.48 20.32
N TRP A 84 -16.03 -10.16 20.16
CA TRP A 84 -15.07 -9.52 19.27
C TRP A 84 -13.63 -9.77 19.74
N GLU A 85 -13.35 -9.66 21.04
CA GLU A 85 -12.04 -9.96 21.62
C GLU A 85 -11.64 -11.42 21.39
N ALA A 86 -12.57 -12.37 21.56
CA ALA A 86 -12.32 -13.78 21.26
C ALA A 86 -12.00 -14.03 19.78
N ILE A 87 -12.70 -13.36 18.85
CA ILE A 87 -12.43 -13.44 17.40
C ILE A 87 -11.03 -12.90 17.10
N VAL A 88 -10.67 -11.74 17.64
CA VAL A 88 -9.35 -11.12 17.41
C VAL A 88 -8.23 -11.95 17.99
N ALA A 89 -8.39 -12.49 19.20
CA ALA A 89 -7.43 -13.39 19.82
C ALA A 89 -7.20 -14.66 18.97
N SER A 90 -8.29 -15.25 18.48
CA SER A 90 -8.23 -16.43 17.60
C SER A 90 -7.50 -16.13 16.28
N ALA A 91 -7.76 -14.96 15.68
CA ALA A 91 -7.04 -14.52 14.49
C ALA A 91 -5.54 -14.37 14.77
N HIS A 92 -5.14 -13.72 15.86
CA HIS A 92 -3.73 -13.59 16.24
C HIS A 92 -3.03 -14.94 16.48
N GLY A 93 -3.73 -15.92 17.05
CA GLY A 93 -3.23 -17.29 17.20
C GLY A 93 -2.92 -17.92 15.84
N CYS A 94 -3.89 -17.91 14.93
CA CYS A 94 -3.75 -18.46 13.56
C CYS A 94 -2.60 -17.80 12.77
N TRP A 95 -2.36 -16.50 12.96
CA TRP A 95 -1.28 -15.79 12.28
C TRP A 95 0.11 -16.09 12.84
N ARG A 96 0.22 -16.51 14.12
CA ARG A 96 1.51 -16.85 14.73
C ARG A 96 1.97 -18.27 14.34
N GLU A 97 1.03 -19.19 14.17
CA GLU A 97 1.32 -20.59 13.79
C GLU A 97 1.78 -20.71 12.33
N GLY A 98 1.27 -19.88 11.41
CA GLY A 98 1.68 -19.89 9.99
C GLY A 98 2.97 -19.12 9.66
N ALA A 99 3.74 -18.68 10.66
CA ALA A 99 4.99 -17.92 10.46
C ALA A 99 6.27 -18.73 10.74
N GLY A 100 6.13 -20.01 11.05
CA GLY A 100 7.23 -20.96 11.24
C GLY A 100 7.17 -22.09 10.23
N ASP A 101 7.47 -21.80 8.97
CA ASP A 101 7.96 -22.75 7.95
C ASP A 101 8.66 -21.95 6.84
#